data_AF-A0A2E8KT64-F1
#
_entry.id   AF-A0A2E8KT64-F1
#
_cell.length_a   1.000
_cell.length_b   1.000
_cell.length_c   1.000
_cell.angle_alpha   90.00
_cell.angle_beta   90.00
_cell.angle_gamma   90.00
#
_symmetry.space_group_name_H-M   'P 1'
#
loop_
_entity.id
_entity.type
_entity.pdbx_description
1 polymer ?
#
loop_
_entity_poly.entity_id
_entity_poly.type
_entity_poly.pdbx_seq_one_letter_code
_entity_poly.pdbx_strand_id
1 'polypeptide(L)' 'MSQLRIIAGKYKGRRISFKPNSSLRPSTNRSKETLFNWLMVDIEGSICLDMFAGTGSLGI' A
#
# COMPACT_ATOMS: atom_id res chain seq x y z
N MET A 1 -4.27 3.53 17.94
CA MET A 1 -3.40 3.05 16.84
C MET A 1 -4.27 2.84 15.62
N SER A 2 -3.79 3.24 14.44
CA SER A 2 -4.53 3.02 13.19
C SER A 2 -3.93 1.81 12.46
N GLN A 3 -4.76 1.12 11.68
CA GLN A 3 -4.37 -0.09 10.95
C GLN A 3 -4.79 0.00 9.48
N LEU A 4 -3.89 -0.44 8.60
CA LEU A 4 -4.15 -0.68 7.19
C LEU A 4 -4.08 -2.19 6.92
N ARG A 5 -4.90 -2.68 5.99
CA ARG A 5 -4.91 -4.10 5.58
C ARG A 5 -4.36 -4.23 4.17
N ILE A 6 -3.49 -5.20 3.96
CA ILE A 6 -3.01 -5.59 2.63
C ILE A 6 -4.14 -6.32 1.89
N ILE A 7 -4.40 -5.91 0.65
CA ILE A 7 -5.62 -6.28 -0.08
C ILE A 7 -5.42 -7.56 -0.91
N ALA A 8 -4.22 -7.78 -1.43
CA ALA A 8 -3.90 -8.87 -2.37
C ALA A 8 -2.43 -9.32 -2.25
N GLY A 9 -2.02 -10.25 -3.12
CA GLY A 9 -0.66 -10.76 -3.18
C GLY A 9 -0.28 -11.66 -2.01
N LYS A 10 1.02 -11.95 -1.89
CA LYS A 10 1.61 -12.87 -0.90
C LYS A 10 1.24 -12.51 0.55
N TYR A 11 1.08 -11.22 0.85
CA TYR A 11 0.80 -10.73 2.20
C TYR A 11 -0.68 -10.37 2.45
N LYS A 12 -1.59 -10.81 1.58
CA LYS A 12 -3.03 -10.55 1.69
C LYS A 12 -3.56 -10.79 3.11
N GLY A 13 -4.32 -9.84 3.63
CA GLY A 13 -4.96 -9.91 4.95
C GLY A 13 -4.07 -9.48 6.12
N ARG A 14 -2.76 -9.30 5.91
CA ARG A 14 -1.86 -8.77 6.95
C ARG A 14 -2.25 -7.34 7.31
N ARG A 15 -2.18 -7.02 8.60
CA ARG A 15 -2.44 -5.68 9.13
C ARG A 15 -1.12 -4.98 9.41
N ILE A 16 -1.01 -3.73 8.95
CA ILE A 16 0.11 -2.84 9.21
C ILE A 16 -0.38 -1.80 10.21
N SER A 17 0.22 -1.79 11.40
CA SER A 17 -0.09 -0.82 12.45
C SER A 17 0.83 0.38 12.33
N PHE A 18 0.28 1.58 12.50
CA PHE A 18 1.04 2.83 12.47
C PHE A 18 0.50 3.82 13.51
N LYS A 19 1.34 4.80 13.86
CA LYS A 19 0.93 5.92 14.71
C LYS A 19 0.15 6.93 13.85
N PRO A 20 -1.13 7.18 14.12
CA PRO A 20 -1.88 8.20 13.40
C PRO A 20 -1.28 9.58 13.65
N ASN A 21 -1.29 10.41 12.61
CA ASN A 21 -0.87 11.81 12.62
C ASN A 21 -1.85 12.56 11.71
N SER A 22 -2.25 13.77 12.09
CA SER A 22 -3.17 14.62 11.32
C SER A 22 -2.66 14.94 9.91
N SER A 23 -1.34 14.93 9.70
CA SER A 23 -0.73 15.09 8.37
C SER A 23 -0.75 13.83 7.51
N LEU A 24 -1.10 12.66 8.05
CA LEU A 24 -1.17 11.42 7.28
C LEU A 24 -2.44 11.40 6.43
N ARG A 25 -2.26 11.28 5.12
CA ARG A 25 -3.34 11.05 4.16
C ARG A 25 -3.24 9.63 3.61
N PRO A 26 -3.83 8.62 4.28
CA PRO A 26 -3.73 7.24 3.83
C PRO A 26 -4.43 7.05 2.48
N SER A 27 -3.77 6.33 1.56
CA SER A 27 -4.36 5.94 0.29
C SER A 27 -5.54 5.01 0.52
N THR A 28 -6.68 5.32 -0.09
CA THR A 28 -7.89 4.51 0.02
C THR A 28 -7.68 3.14 -0.62
N ASN A 29 -8.43 2.12 -0.17
CA ASN A 29 -8.35 0.79 -0.77
C ASN A 29 -8.65 0.83 -2.28
N ARG A 30 -9.62 1.65 -2.71
CA ARG A 30 -9.94 1.84 -4.12
C ARG A 30 -8.76 2.40 -4.92
N SER A 31 -8.05 3.40 -4.39
CA SER A 31 -6.89 3.98 -5.09
C SER A 31 -5.75 2.96 -5.25
N LYS A 32 -5.52 2.14 -4.20
CA LYS A 32 -4.54 1.06 -4.26
C LYS A 32 -4.93 0.01 -5.30
N GLU A 33 -6.19 -0.42 -5.29
CA GLU A 33 -6.71 -1.39 -6.26
C GLU A 33 -6.58 -0.89 -7.70
N THR A 34 -6.94 0.36 -7.98
CA THR A 34 -6.75 0.97 -9.30
C THR A 34 -5.29 0.96 -9.73
N LEU A 35 -4.37 1.37 -8.85
CA LEU A 35 -2.93 1.39 -9.16
C LEU A 35 -2.38 0.00 -9.47
N PHE A 36 -2.65 -0.99 -8.62
CA PHE A 36 -2.15 -2.36 -8.82
C PHE A 36 -2.82 -3.07 -10.01
N ASN A 37 -4.06 -2.69 -10.37
CA ASN A 37 -4.68 -3.15 -11.61
C ASN A 37 -3.96 -2.58 -12.84
N TRP A 38 -3.55 -1.31 -12.82
CA TRP A 38 -2.77 -0.72 -13.91
C TRP A 38 -1.39 -1.34 -14.06
N LEU A 39 -0.73 -1.67 -12.94
CA LEU A 39 0.61 -2.25 -12.93
C LEU A 39 0.63 -3.79 -13.06
N MET A 40 -0.53 -4.44 -13.21
CA MET A 40 -0.67 -5.90 -13.06
C MET A 40 0.30 -6.71 -13.95
N VAL A 41 0.58 -6.21 -15.16
CA VAL A 41 1.45 -6.90 -16.13
C VAL A 41 2.94 -6.64 -15.87
N ASP A 42 3.29 -5.50 -15.29
CA ASP A 42 4.68 -5.03 -15.19
C ASP A 42 5.29 -5.20 -13.80
N ILE A 43 4.46 -5.40 -12.77
CA ILE A 43 4.93 -5.30 -11.38
C ILE A 43 5.71 -6.52 -10.88
N GLU A 44 5.54 -7.69 -11.50
CA GLU A 44 6.24 -8.90 -11.09
C GLU A 44 7.74 -8.80 -11.40
N GLY A 45 8.58 -8.93 -10.37
CA GLY A 45 10.04 -8.84 -10.51
C GLY A 45 10.59 -7.41 -10.65
N SER A 46 9.73 -6.40 -10.70
CA SER A 46 10.14 -5.00 -10.83
C SER A 46 10.81 -4.44 -9.56
N ILE A 47 11.73 -3.48 -9.76
CA ILE A 47 12.32 -2.69 -8.68
C ILE A 47 11.47 -1.43 -8.49
N CYS A 48 10.80 -1.32 -7.34
CA CYS A 48 9.89 -0.22 -7.04
C CYS A 48 10.52 0.78 -6.06
N LEU A 49 10.36 2.08 -6.34
CA LEU A 49 10.73 3.17 -5.44
C LEU A 49 9.48 3.92 -4.98
N ASP A 50 9.23 3.95 -3.67
CA ASP A 50 8.16 4.73 -3.05
C ASP A 50 8.76 5.95 -2.31
N MET A 51 8.94 7.06 -3.03
CA MET A 51 9.60 8.27 -2.52
C MET A 51 8.84 8.93 -1.35
N PHE A 52 7.54 8.65 -1.21
CA PHE A 52 6.69 9.22 -0.17
C PHE A 52 5.91 8.13 0.56
N ALA A 53 6.62 7.05 0.92
CA ALA A 53 6.02 5.83 1.43
C ALA A 53 5.06 6.02 2.61
N GLY A 54 5.29 7.04 3.44
CA GLY A 54 4.40 7.39 4.55
C GLY A 54 4.16 6.18 5.47
N THR A 55 2.97 5.59 5.41
CA THR A 55 2.61 4.38 6.19
C THR A 55 3.15 3.06 5.60
N GLY A 56 3.79 3.11 4.43
CA GLY A 56 4.32 1.95 3.70
C GLY A 56 3.26 1.10 3.00
N SER A 57 2.06 1.63 2.80
CA SER A 57 0.92 0.84 2.31
C SER A 57 0.94 0.49 0.81
N LEU A 58 1.85 1.12 0.05
CA LEU A 58 2.05 0.89 -1.38
C LEU A 58 3.30 0.05 -1.67
N GLY A 59 4.38 0.26 -0.90
CA GLY A 59 5.65 -0.45 -1.08
C GLY A 59 5.73 -1.87 -0.47
N ILE A 60 4.62 -2.41 0.07
CA ILE A 60 4.54 -3.75 0.69
C ILE A 60 3.50 -4.60 -0.04
#